data_AF-A0A537VJ68-F1
#
_entry.id   AF-A0A537VJ68-F1
#
_cell.length_a   1.000
_cell.length_b   1.000
_cell.length_c   1.000
_cell.angle_alpha   90.00
_cell.angle_beta   90.00
_cell.angle_gamma   90.00
#
_symmetry.space_group_name_H-M   'P 1'
#
loop_
_entity.id
_entity.type
_entity.pdbx_description
1 polymer ?
#
loop_
_entity_poly.entity_id
_entity_poly.type
_entity_poly.pdbx_seq_one_letter_code
_entity_poly.pdbx_strand_id
1 'polypeptide(L)'
;MLDQARVTYRFAAPAAGTYLYRCDVHPLAMHGTVRVLPASTTITHPAQSQGIRDAVRHIAEVSHGAEDAGAIALDYAFSFVSLGLGVFLVLLRPHERMARVFGIAMVGTAAAYNLQSHAALASVDSFDLLHDLFHPLTGMAYIFALVLFPDGRLIPRFENRYVRFVYRIAFGFAALMFLAGTGSILPDFNRHPAALVLTFGMAIPIIGIIAQSYRLRHSPSSESRQQSRLLLVALAGSFALGVLLLLALGIDLKALIRPNLVDTTAIGAGDARAFRVFQPLFVVIPVALFVGILRFRLWDIDLVIRRTIVYGALAGFLGAVYVG
;
A
#
# COMPACT_ATOMS: atom_id res chain seq x y z
N MET A 1 4.77 1.85 -40.74
CA MET A 1 4.61 0.39 -40.56
C MET A 1 6.00 -0.18 -40.36
N LEU A 2 6.42 -0.44 -39.12
CA LEU A 2 7.67 -1.16 -38.86
C LEU A 2 7.35 -2.65 -38.93
N ASP A 3 7.92 -3.33 -39.92
CA ASP A 3 7.74 -4.75 -40.15
C ASP A 3 8.42 -5.53 -39.02
N GLN A 4 7.65 -6.19 -38.15
CA GLN A 4 8.22 -6.99 -37.08
C GLN A 4 8.76 -8.30 -37.67
N ALA A 5 10.07 -8.36 -37.89
CA ALA A 5 10.75 -9.60 -38.28
C ALA A 5 10.53 -10.68 -37.20
N ARG A 6 9.77 -11.74 -37.52
CA ARG A 6 9.61 -12.93 -36.67
C ARG A 6 10.56 -14.03 -37.10
N VAL A 7 11.25 -14.64 -36.14
CA VAL A 7 12.12 -15.82 -36.33
C VAL A 7 11.64 -16.94 -35.42
N THR A 8 11.53 -18.16 -35.96
CA THR A 8 11.12 -19.35 -35.19
C THR A 8 12.34 -20.25 -34.96
N TYR A 9 12.59 -20.61 -33.70
CA TYR A 9 13.64 -21.55 -33.31
C TYR A 9 13.03 -22.89 -32.91
N ARG A 10 13.70 -24.00 -33.24
CA ARG A 10 13.35 -25.36 -32.79
C ARG A 10 14.59 -26.04 -32.25
N PHE A 11 14.47 -26.64 -31.08
CA PHE A 11 15.55 -27.38 -30.41
C PHE A 11 14.98 -28.55 -29.62
N ALA A 12 15.81 -29.54 -29.33
CA ALA A 12 15.44 -30.64 -28.43
C ALA A 12 15.42 -30.13 -26.99
N ALA A 13 14.31 -30.37 -26.28
CA ALA A 13 14.22 -29.96 -24.88
C ALA A 13 15.31 -30.67 -24.05
N PRO A 14 16.08 -29.94 -23.23
CA PRO A 14 17.09 -30.53 -22.35
C PRO A 14 16.44 -31.37 -21.24
N ALA A 15 17.24 -31.95 -20.34
CA ALA A 15 16.72 -32.74 -19.21
C ALA A 15 15.70 -31.92 -18.37
N ALA A 16 14.90 -32.60 -17.55
CA ALA A 16 13.97 -31.90 -16.67
C ALA A 16 14.75 -30.93 -15.75
N GLY A 17 14.36 -29.65 -15.74
CA GLY A 17 15.09 -28.59 -15.07
C GLY A 17 14.62 -27.19 -15.48
N THR A 18 15.13 -26.16 -14.80
CA THR A 18 14.88 -24.76 -15.14
C THR A 18 16.09 -24.19 -15.88
N TYR A 19 15.86 -23.62 -17.04
CA TYR A 19 16.88 -23.10 -17.94
C TYR A 19 16.67 -21.61 -18.18
N LEU A 20 17.74 -20.82 -18.19
CA LEU A 20 17.69 -19.40 -18.53
C LEU A 20 17.75 -19.23 -20.05
N TYR A 21 16.93 -18.34 -20.59
CA TYR A 21 17.13 -17.80 -21.93
C TYR A 21 17.36 -16.28 -21.84
N ARG A 22 18.17 -15.74 -22.74
CA ARG A 22 18.42 -14.30 -22.82
C ARG A 22 18.63 -13.85 -24.26
N CYS A 23 18.34 -12.59 -24.53
CA CYS A 23 18.78 -11.93 -25.75
C CYS A 23 20.24 -11.52 -25.57
N ASP A 24 21.11 -11.97 -26.47
CA ASP A 24 22.53 -11.61 -26.38
C ASP A 24 22.78 -10.12 -26.66
N VAL A 25 21.87 -9.44 -27.37
CA VAL A 25 21.96 -7.99 -27.64
C VAL A 25 21.56 -7.17 -26.41
N HIS A 26 20.58 -7.65 -25.63
CA HIS A 26 20.07 -6.98 -24.43
C HIS A 26 20.10 -7.91 -23.20
N PRO A 27 21.28 -8.40 -22.78
CA PRO A 27 21.38 -9.51 -21.82
C PRO A 27 20.88 -9.16 -20.42
N LEU A 28 20.88 -7.87 -20.05
CA LEU A 28 20.41 -7.39 -18.75
C LEU A 28 18.92 -7.07 -18.73
N ALA A 29 18.31 -6.81 -19.90
CA ALA A 29 16.92 -6.33 -19.99
C ALA A 29 15.96 -7.37 -20.60
N MET A 30 16.46 -8.31 -21.40
CA MET A 30 15.65 -9.31 -22.09
C MET A 30 16.14 -10.72 -21.75
N HIS A 31 15.71 -11.21 -20.60
CA HIS A 31 16.00 -12.56 -20.13
C HIS A 31 14.74 -13.17 -19.53
N GLY A 32 14.72 -14.49 -19.43
CA GLY A 32 13.62 -15.23 -18.81
C GLY A 32 14.05 -16.65 -18.50
N THR A 33 13.12 -17.46 -18.00
CA THR A 33 13.37 -18.87 -17.73
C THR A 33 12.37 -19.75 -18.46
N VAL A 34 12.83 -20.92 -18.88
CA VAL A 34 11.99 -21.99 -19.41
C VAL A 34 12.19 -23.22 -18.54
N ARG A 35 11.11 -23.80 -18.05
CA ARG A 35 11.16 -25.04 -17.27
C ARG A 35 10.78 -26.23 -18.14
N VAL A 36 11.68 -27.20 -18.21
CA VAL A 36 11.40 -28.49 -18.82
C VAL A 36 10.94 -29.43 -17.73
N LEU A 37 9.75 -30.00 -17.90
CA LEU A 37 9.14 -30.91 -16.94
C LEU A 37 9.42 -32.38 -17.32
N PRO A 38 9.46 -33.31 -16.35
CA PRO A 38 9.48 -34.75 -16.63
C PRO A 38 8.27 -35.14 -17.48
N ALA A 39 8.44 -36.13 -18.37
CA ALA A 39 7.37 -36.60 -19.27
C ALA A 39 6.12 -37.14 -18.54
N SER A 40 6.26 -37.55 -17.27
CA SER A 40 5.14 -37.96 -16.40
C SER A 40 4.30 -36.78 -15.89
N THR A 41 4.79 -35.55 -16.03
CA THR A 41 4.10 -34.34 -15.59
C THR A 41 3.23 -33.85 -16.73
N THR A 42 1.92 -33.87 -16.56
CA THR A 42 0.98 -33.28 -17.53
C THR A 42 1.30 -31.80 -17.66
N ILE A 43 1.75 -31.39 -18.85
CA ILE A 43 1.90 -29.98 -19.20
C ILE A 43 0.50 -29.44 -19.42
N THR A 44 -0.07 -28.79 -18.43
CA THR A 44 -1.18 -27.90 -18.68
C THR A 44 -0.63 -26.66 -19.36
N HIS A 45 -0.95 -26.48 -20.64
CA HIS A 45 -0.78 -25.17 -21.26
C HIS A 45 -1.50 -24.13 -20.36
N PRO A 46 -0.98 -22.90 -20.18
CA PRO A 46 -1.68 -21.84 -19.45
C PRO A 46 -3.12 -21.63 -19.97
N ALA A 47 -3.34 -21.91 -21.26
CA ALA A 47 -4.64 -21.87 -21.91
C ALA A 47 -5.56 -23.09 -21.63
N GLN A 48 -5.04 -24.20 -21.10
CA GLN A 48 -5.75 -25.47 -20.94
C GLN A 48 -6.06 -25.88 -19.48
N SER A 49 -5.46 -25.23 -18.47
CA SER A 49 -6.06 -25.22 -17.13
C SER A 49 -5.95 -23.88 -16.43
N GLN A 50 -7.02 -23.10 -16.56
CA GLN A 50 -7.33 -21.94 -15.71
C GLN A 50 -7.69 -22.35 -14.27
N GLY A 51 -7.01 -23.36 -13.71
CA GLY A 51 -7.29 -23.90 -12.39
C GLY A 51 -6.41 -23.28 -11.30
N ILE A 52 -6.91 -23.27 -10.06
CA ILE A 52 -6.23 -22.71 -8.88
C ILE A 52 -4.76 -23.19 -8.73
N ARG A 53 -4.44 -24.44 -9.14
CA ARG A 53 -3.08 -24.99 -9.01
C ARG A 53 -2.04 -24.30 -9.89
N ASP A 54 -2.41 -23.89 -11.10
CA ASP A 54 -1.49 -23.18 -11.99
C ASP A 54 -1.32 -21.72 -11.56
N ALA A 55 -2.39 -21.09 -11.09
CA ALA A 55 -2.30 -19.76 -10.46
C ALA A 55 -1.38 -19.78 -9.22
N VAL A 56 -1.53 -20.77 -8.33
CA VAL A 56 -0.65 -20.93 -7.15
C VAL A 56 0.80 -21.18 -7.55
N ARG A 57 1.04 -22.02 -8.57
CA ARG A 57 2.40 -22.26 -9.07
C ARG A 57 3.02 -20.99 -9.64
N HIS A 58 2.27 -20.24 -10.45
CA HIS A 58 2.76 -19.02 -11.06
C HIS A 58 3.02 -17.92 -10.03
N ILE A 59 2.13 -17.75 -9.04
CA ILE A 59 2.36 -16.89 -7.87
C ILE A 59 3.67 -17.27 -7.19
N ALA A 60 3.91 -18.56 -6.92
CA ALA A 60 5.12 -19.01 -6.24
C ALA A 60 6.39 -18.72 -7.06
N GLU A 61 6.35 -18.91 -8.37
CA GLU A 61 7.48 -18.62 -9.27
C GLU A 61 7.80 -17.12 -9.32
N VAL A 62 6.79 -16.26 -9.48
CA VAL A 62 6.96 -14.80 -9.46
C VAL A 62 7.44 -14.32 -8.09
N SER A 63 6.87 -14.86 -7.01
CA SER A 63 7.25 -14.54 -5.63
C SER A 63 8.72 -14.88 -5.34
N HIS A 64 9.24 -15.99 -5.87
CA HIS A 64 10.65 -16.36 -5.65
C HIS A 64 11.64 -15.46 -6.39
N GLY A 65 11.22 -14.83 -7.50
CA GLY A 65 12.06 -13.94 -8.30
C GLY A 65 11.89 -12.45 -7.99
N ALA A 66 10.84 -12.08 -7.23
CA ALA A 66 10.50 -10.68 -7.01
C ALA A 66 11.52 -9.95 -6.13
N GLU A 67 11.92 -10.53 -4.98
CA GLU A 67 12.76 -9.85 -3.99
C GLU A 67 13.70 -10.79 -3.21
N ASP A 68 14.77 -10.23 -2.63
CA ASP A 68 15.64 -10.97 -1.72
C ASP A 68 14.99 -11.19 -0.33
N ALA A 69 15.54 -12.13 0.44
CA ALA A 69 14.96 -12.51 1.74
C ALA A 69 14.91 -11.36 2.77
N GLY A 70 15.88 -10.43 2.74
CA GLY A 70 15.90 -9.29 3.64
C GLY A 70 14.84 -8.25 3.28
N ALA A 71 14.69 -8.00 1.98
CA ALA A 71 13.64 -7.16 1.41
C ALA A 71 12.24 -7.68 1.75
N ILE A 72 12.01 -8.99 1.60
CA ILE A 72 10.77 -9.67 2.00
C ILE A 72 10.51 -9.51 3.51
N ALA A 73 11.53 -9.70 4.35
CA ALA A 73 11.38 -9.56 5.80
C ALA A 73 10.97 -8.13 6.19
N LEU A 74 11.55 -7.11 5.55
CA LEU A 74 11.16 -5.71 5.76
C LEU A 74 9.72 -5.45 5.35
N ASP A 75 9.29 -5.97 4.20
CA ASP A 75 7.92 -5.84 3.72
C ASP A 75 6.91 -6.33 4.74
N TYR A 76 7.07 -7.58 5.18
CA TYR A 76 6.18 -8.15 6.15
C TYR A 76 6.28 -7.46 7.51
N ALA A 77 7.47 -7.02 7.96
CA ALA A 77 7.60 -6.27 9.20
C ALA A 77 6.79 -4.96 9.18
N PHE A 78 6.89 -4.16 8.12
CA PHE A 78 6.10 -2.92 7.98
C PHE A 78 4.60 -3.20 7.81
N SER A 79 4.24 -4.26 7.07
CA SER A 79 2.86 -4.73 6.96
C SER A 79 2.30 -5.12 8.33
N PHE A 80 3.03 -5.89 9.14
CA PHE A 80 2.58 -6.32 10.46
C PHE A 80 2.43 -5.15 11.43
N VAL A 81 3.34 -4.18 11.42
CA VAL A 81 3.21 -2.96 12.24
C VAL A 81 1.96 -2.19 11.84
N SER A 82 1.76 -1.94 10.54
CA SER A 82 0.60 -1.18 10.04
C SER A 82 -0.72 -1.91 10.32
N LEU A 83 -0.76 -3.22 10.07
CA LEU A 83 -1.92 -4.08 10.33
C LEU A 83 -2.23 -4.11 11.83
N GLY A 84 -1.22 -4.31 12.68
CA GLY A 84 -1.36 -4.36 14.12
C GLY A 84 -1.91 -3.06 14.69
N LEU A 85 -1.34 -1.91 14.31
CA LEU A 85 -1.84 -0.59 14.71
C LEU A 85 -3.25 -0.33 14.19
N GLY A 86 -3.54 -0.69 12.94
CA GLY A 86 -4.85 -0.51 12.33
C GLY A 86 -5.94 -1.34 13.03
N VAL A 87 -5.70 -2.63 13.21
CA VAL A 87 -6.60 -3.54 13.94
C VAL A 87 -6.78 -3.08 15.38
N PHE A 88 -5.70 -2.70 16.06
CA PHE A 88 -5.75 -2.15 17.42
C PHE A 88 -6.71 -0.96 17.51
N LEU A 89 -6.62 0.00 16.59
CA LEU A 89 -7.50 1.18 16.59
C LEU A 89 -8.97 0.81 16.35
N VAL A 90 -9.25 -0.07 15.40
CA VAL A 90 -10.64 -0.49 15.10
C VAL A 90 -11.26 -1.26 16.27
N LEU A 91 -10.49 -2.15 16.91
CA LEU A 91 -10.98 -2.98 18.01
C LEU A 91 -11.16 -2.20 19.32
N LEU A 92 -10.25 -1.28 19.65
CA LEU A 92 -10.30 -0.55 20.91
C LEU A 92 -11.22 0.66 20.88
N ARG A 93 -11.42 1.28 19.70
CA ARG A 93 -12.32 2.43 19.54
C ARG A 93 -13.27 2.25 18.35
N PRO A 94 -14.11 1.19 18.33
CA PRO A 94 -15.00 0.89 17.20
C PRO A 94 -16.08 1.97 16.98
N HIS A 95 -16.41 2.75 18.00
CA HIS A 95 -17.40 3.83 17.88
C HIS A 95 -16.78 5.18 17.50
N GLU A 96 -15.45 5.31 17.53
CA GLU A 96 -14.78 6.54 17.12
C GLU A 96 -14.54 6.58 15.61
N ARG A 97 -15.08 7.62 14.98
CA ARG A 97 -15.03 7.77 13.52
C ARG A 97 -13.60 7.85 13.02
N MET A 98 -12.78 8.66 13.67
CA MET A 98 -11.39 8.86 13.23
C MET A 98 -10.53 7.62 13.47
N ALA A 99 -10.70 6.93 14.62
CA ALA A 99 -10.01 5.67 14.88
C ALA A 99 -10.33 4.62 13.81
N ARG A 100 -11.60 4.52 13.39
CA ARG A 100 -12.01 3.63 12.29
C ARG A 100 -11.43 4.00 10.94
N VAL A 101 -11.49 5.28 10.56
CA VAL A 101 -10.99 5.72 9.25
C VAL A 101 -9.48 5.52 9.16
N PHE A 102 -8.73 5.87 10.22
CA PHE A 102 -7.30 5.56 10.29
C PHE A 102 -7.03 4.05 10.34
N GLY A 103 -7.81 3.29 11.11
CA GLY A 103 -7.66 1.84 11.19
C GLY A 103 -7.83 1.15 9.84
N ILE A 104 -8.89 1.49 9.10
CA ILE A 104 -9.13 1.00 7.74
C ILE A 104 -8.01 1.41 6.79
N ALA A 105 -7.56 2.67 6.87
CA ALA A 105 -6.44 3.16 6.09
C ALA A 105 -5.17 2.32 6.36
N MET A 106 -4.80 2.14 7.63
CA MET A 106 -3.60 1.39 8.04
C MET A 106 -3.67 -0.09 7.63
N VAL A 107 -4.83 -0.73 7.76
CA VAL A 107 -5.05 -2.12 7.28
C VAL A 107 -4.86 -2.19 5.77
N GLY A 108 -5.41 -1.22 5.02
CA GLY A 108 -5.23 -1.14 3.58
C GLY A 108 -3.75 -0.98 3.18
N THR A 109 -3.02 -0.09 3.86
CA THR A 109 -1.59 0.11 3.58
C THR A 109 -0.74 -1.11 3.91
N ALA A 110 -1.13 -1.93 4.90
CA ALA A 110 -0.40 -3.16 5.20
C ALA A 110 -0.31 -4.11 4.00
N ALA A 111 -1.35 -4.16 3.14
CA ALA A 111 -1.30 -4.95 1.92
C ALA A 111 -0.79 -4.15 0.71
N ALA A 112 -1.08 -2.84 0.61
CA ALA A 112 -0.62 -2.01 -0.51
C ALA A 112 0.90 -1.80 -0.51
N TYR A 113 1.54 -1.75 0.67
CA TYR A 113 2.99 -1.51 0.83
C TYR A 113 3.80 -2.79 1.09
N ASN A 114 3.40 -3.85 0.40
CA ASN A 114 4.09 -5.13 0.39
C ASN A 114 4.34 -5.51 -1.07
N LEU A 115 5.55 -5.26 -1.55
CA LEU A 115 5.92 -5.40 -2.94
C LEU A 115 5.87 -6.87 -3.37
N GLN A 116 6.23 -7.78 -2.46
CA GLN A 116 6.04 -9.22 -2.64
C GLN A 116 4.56 -9.60 -2.89
N SER A 117 3.65 -9.05 -2.09
CA SER A 117 2.21 -9.29 -2.26
C SER A 117 1.70 -8.69 -3.57
N HIS A 118 2.20 -7.52 -3.95
CA HIS A 118 1.86 -6.86 -5.21
C HIS A 118 2.32 -7.67 -6.43
N ALA A 119 3.55 -8.18 -6.44
CA ALA A 119 4.07 -9.05 -7.50
C ALA A 119 3.27 -10.36 -7.62
N ALA A 120 2.92 -10.98 -6.48
CA ALA A 120 2.05 -12.15 -6.46
C ALA A 120 0.66 -11.87 -7.05
N LEU A 121 0.03 -10.76 -6.68
CA LEU A 121 -1.30 -10.36 -7.17
C LEU A 121 -1.30 -9.97 -8.65
N ALA A 122 -0.25 -9.29 -9.13
CA ALA A 122 -0.09 -8.92 -10.53
C ALA A 122 0.07 -10.13 -11.47
N SER A 123 0.39 -11.31 -10.92
CA SER A 123 0.58 -12.55 -11.70
C SER A 123 -0.73 -13.29 -12.03
N VAL A 124 -1.89 -12.87 -11.51
CA VAL A 124 -3.15 -13.62 -11.69
C VAL A 124 -4.29 -12.74 -12.22
N ASP A 125 -4.68 -12.97 -13.47
CA ASP A 125 -5.79 -12.25 -14.16
C ASP A 125 -7.11 -12.27 -13.37
N SER A 126 -7.39 -13.35 -12.62
CA SER A 126 -8.64 -13.51 -11.86
C SER A 126 -8.76 -12.59 -10.64
N PHE A 127 -7.66 -11.96 -10.21
CA PHE A 127 -7.61 -11.07 -9.05
C PHE A 127 -7.57 -9.58 -9.40
N ASP A 128 -7.60 -9.23 -10.69
CA ASP A 128 -7.55 -7.85 -11.18
C ASP A 128 -8.60 -6.96 -10.52
N LEU A 129 -9.88 -7.36 -10.48
CA LEU A 129 -10.94 -6.52 -9.92
C LEU A 129 -10.74 -6.20 -8.43
N LEU A 130 -10.37 -7.20 -7.62
CA LEU A 130 -10.20 -6.99 -6.18
C LEU A 130 -8.96 -6.14 -5.92
N HIS A 131 -7.87 -6.37 -6.64
CA HIS A 131 -6.65 -5.58 -6.58
C HIS A 131 -6.89 -4.13 -7.04
N ASP A 132 -7.57 -3.94 -8.17
CA ASP A 132 -7.88 -2.63 -8.76
C ASP A 132 -8.85 -1.82 -7.91
N LEU A 133 -9.75 -2.47 -7.16
CA LEU A 133 -10.60 -1.79 -6.18
C LEU A 133 -9.87 -1.52 -4.87
N PHE A 134 -8.91 -2.36 -4.48
CA PHE A 134 -8.21 -2.26 -3.21
C PHE A 134 -7.38 -0.98 -3.09
N HIS A 135 -6.63 -0.61 -4.13
CA HIS A 135 -5.81 0.61 -4.14
C HIS A 135 -6.64 1.90 -3.96
N PRO A 136 -7.68 2.19 -4.77
CA PRO A 136 -8.48 3.39 -4.61
C PRO A 136 -9.26 3.37 -3.29
N LEU A 137 -9.73 2.22 -2.80
CA LEU A 137 -10.40 2.15 -1.49
C LEU A 137 -9.43 2.50 -0.33
N THR A 138 -8.21 1.98 -0.39
CA THR A 138 -7.16 2.29 0.60
C THR A 138 -6.72 3.76 0.50
N GLY A 139 -6.49 4.27 -0.71
CA GLY A 139 -6.15 5.66 -0.95
C GLY A 139 -7.24 6.61 -0.46
N MET A 140 -8.50 6.27 -0.71
CA MET A 140 -9.66 7.00 -0.22
C MET A 140 -9.69 7.03 1.31
N ALA A 141 -9.49 5.88 1.97
CA ALA A 141 -9.43 5.81 3.42
C ALA A 141 -8.34 6.73 3.98
N TYR A 142 -7.16 6.76 3.37
CA TYR A 142 -6.07 7.67 3.76
C TYR A 142 -6.41 9.15 3.54
N ILE A 143 -6.92 9.51 2.36
CA ILE A 143 -7.33 10.90 2.08
C ILE A 143 -8.35 11.35 3.12
N PHE A 144 -9.37 10.53 3.39
CA PHE A 144 -10.36 10.83 4.41
C PHE A 144 -9.74 10.91 5.81
N ALA A 145 -8.82 10.01 6.16
CA ALA A 145 -8.14 10.04 7.45
C ALA A 145 -7.38 11.36 7.64
N LEU A 146 -6.58 11.75 6.65
CA LEU A 146 -5.75 12.95 6.69
C LEU A 146 -6.57 14.23 6.58
N VAL A 147 -7.65 14.26 5.80
CA VAL A 147 -8.46 15.48 5.63
C VAL A 147 -9.44 15.67 6.78
N LEU A 148 -10.00 14.60 7.35
CA LEU A 148 -10.97 14.69 8.45
C LEU A 148 -10.31 14.84 9.83
N PHE A 149 -9.04 14.44 9.98
CA PHE A 149 -8.34 14.58 11.26
C PHE A 149 -8.19 16.05 11.66
N PRO A 150 -8.37 16.42 12.94
CA PRO A 150 -8.60 15.51 14.09
C PRO A 150 -10.06 15.23 14.44
N ASP A 151 -11.00 16.04 13.97
CA ASP A 151 -12.36 16.13 14.52
C ASP A 151 -13.44 15.40 13.71
N GLY A 152 -13.07 14.74 12.60
CA GLY A 152 -14.01 13.97 11.78
C GLY A 152 -14.89 14.81 10.86
N ARG A 153 -14.53 16.07 10.61
CA ARG A 153 -15.37 17.03 9.86
C ARG A 153 -14.59 17.67 8.73
N LEU A 154 -15.12 17.68 7.51
CA LEU A 154 -14.53 18.44 6.41
C LEU A 154 -14.56 19.96 6.69
N ILE A 155 -13.68 20.69 6.03
CA ILE A 155 -13.60 22.14 6.08
C ILE A 155 -13.73 22.69 4.64
N PRO A 156 -14.58 23.69 4.37
CA PRO A 156 -15.37 24.50 5.31
C PRO A 156 -16.46 23.74 6.07
N ARG A 157 -16.80 24.21 7.27
CA ARG A 157 -17.86 23.62 8.10
C ARG A 157 -19.20 24.24 7.72
N PHE A 158 -20.07 23.43 7.12
CA PHE A 158 -21.44 23.83 6.81
C PHE A 158 -22.40 23.39 7.93
N GLU A 159 -23.24 24.31 8.41
CA GLU A 159 -24.26 24.03 9.43
C GLU A 159 -25.41 23.19 8.88
N ASN A 160 -25.87 23.55 7.68
CA ASN A 160 -26.95 22.84 6.96
C ASN A 160 -26.55 21.39 6.64
N ARG A 161 -27.37 20.44 7.11
CA ARG A 161 -27.13 18.99 6.94
C ARG A 161 -27.07 18.54 5.48
N TYR A 162 -27.87 19.15 4.60
CA TYR A 162 -27.94 18.77 3.19
C TYR A 162 -26.69 19.27 2.45
N VAL A 163 -26.31 20.53 2.64
CA VAL A 163 -25.07 21.09 2.07
C VAL A 163 -23.85 20.28 2.52
N ARG A 164 -23.78 19.95 3.81
CA ARG A 164 -22.72 19.11 4.36
C ARG A 164 -22.69 17.70 3.76
N PHE A 165 -23.85 17.10 3.50
CA PHE A 165 -23.94 15.79 2.87
C PHE A 165 -23.48 15.84 1.41
N VAL A 166 -24.02 16.78 0.62
CA VAL A 166 -23.64 16.99 -0.78
C VAL A 166 -22.14 17.28 -0.89
N TYR A 167 -21.60 18.14 -0.03
CA TYR A 167 -20.18 18.44 0.00
C TYR A 167 -19.31 17.19 0.28
N ARG A 168 -19.74 16.31 1.19
CA ARG A 168 -19.04 15.04 1.45
C ARG A 168 -19.06 14.10 0.26
N ILE A 169 -20.21 13.98 -0.41
CA ILE A 169 -20.34 13.15 -1.62
C ILE A 169 -19.49 13.74 -2.75
N ALA A 170 -19.55 15.05 -2.97
CA ALA A 170 -18.74 15.73 -3.99
C ALA A 170 -17.24 15.58 -3.73
N PHE A 171 -16.80 15.76 -2.47
CA PHE A 171 -15.41 15.54 -2.08
C PHE A 171 -15.01 14.07 -2.28
N GLY A 172 -15.86 13.13 -1.88
CA GLY A 172 -15.60 11.71 -2.07
C GLY A 172 -15.51 11.32 -3.55
N PHE A 173 -16.42 11.83 -4.38
CA PHE A 173 -16.40 11.63 -5.82
C PHE A 173 -15.13 12.24 -6.46
N ALA A 174 -14.74 13.45 -6.05
CA ALA A 174 -13.51 14.07 -6.51
C ALA A 174 -12.26 13.26 -6.11
N ALA A 175 -12.21 12.74 -4.88
CA ALA A 175 -11.13 11.88 -4.42
C ALA A 175 -11.10 10.55 -5.19
N LEU A 176 -12.26 9.95 -5.47
CA LEU A 176 -12.36 8.75 -6.29
C LEU A 176 -11.90 9.02 -7.73
N MET A 177 -12.31 10.13 -8.34
CA MET A 177 -11.87 10.53 -9.68
C MET A 177 -10.39 10.83 -9.74
N PHE A 178 -9.82 11.42 -8.68
CA PHE A 178 -8.37 11.60 -8.56
C PHE A 178 -7.63 10.25 -8.53
N LEU A 179 -8.11 9.29 -7.72
CA LEU A 179 -7.51 7.96 -7.58
C LEU A 179 -7.75 7.04 -8.78
N ALA A 180 -8.89 7.18 -9.47
CA ALA A 180 -9.21 6.43 -10.68
C ALA A 180 -8.51 7.04 -11.91
N GLY A 181 -8.34 8.36 -11.92
CA GLY A 181 -7.67 9.12 -12.98
C GLY A 181 -6.21 8.74 -13.17
N THR A 182 -5.51 8.33 -12.09
CA THR A 182 -4.14 7.80 -12.21
C THR A 182 -4.07 6.53 -13.05
N GLY A 183 -5.09 5.66 -12.97
CA GLY A 183 -5.15 4.40 -13.73
C GLY A 183 -5.69 4.53 -15.16
N SER A 184 -6.53 5.53 -15.44
CA SER A 184 -7.14 5.71 -16.76
C SER A 184 -6.30 6.53 -17.74
N ILE A 185 -5.39 7.39 -17.24
CA ILE A 185 -4.47 8.18 -18.07
C ILE A 185 -3.28 7.34 -18.55
N LEU A 186 -2.89 6.31 -17.79
CA LEU A 186 -1.80 5.39 -18.10
C LEU A 186 -2.29 3.95 -17.85
N PRO A 187 -2.81 3.25 -18.87
CA PRO A 187 -3.15 1.84 -18.77
C PRO A 187 -1.94 1.07 -18.21
N ASP A 188 -2.17 0.18 -17.24
CA ASP A 188 -1.15 -0.58 -16.48
C ASP A 188 -0.33 0.18 -15.43
N PHE A 189 -0.49 1.50 -15.28
CA PHE A 189 0.20 2.27 -14.23
C PHE A 189 -0.12 1.76 -12.83
N ASN A 190 -1.39 1.44 -12.54
CA ASN A 190 -1.80 0.91 -11.23
C ASN A 190 -1.18 -0.47 -10.90
N ARG A 191 -0.74 -1.22 -11.91
CA ARG A 191 -0.02 -2.48 -11.72
C ARG A 191 1.46 -2.25 -11.45
N HIS A 192 1.98 -1.06 -11.71
CA HIS A 192 3.39 -0.73 -11.55
C HIS A 192 3.69 -0.20 -10.14
N PRO A 193 4.80 -0.60 -9.48
CA PRO A 193 5.17 -0.12 -8.14
C PRO A 193 5.33 1.41 -8.05
N ALA A 194 5.69 2.06 -9.16
CA ALA A 194 5.77 3.52 -9.27
C ALA A 194 4.44 4.23 -8.92
N ALA A 195 3.28 3.61 -9.21
CA ALA A 195 1.99 4.18 -8.87
C ALA A 195 1.75 4.26 -7.36
N LEU A 196 2.27 3.29 -6.60
CA LEU A 196 2.24 3.31 -5.14
C LEU A 196 3.07 4.47 -4.61
N VAL A 197 4.28 4.66 -5.14
CA VAL A 197 5.16 5.77 -4.72
C VAL A 197 4.57 7.13 -5.12
N LEU A 198 3.97 7.29 -6.30
CA LEU A 198 3.41 8.59 -6.68
C LEU A 198 2.11 8.90 -5.95
N THR A 199 1.19 7.93 -5.87
CA THR A 199 -0.13 8.13 -5.27
C THR A 199 -0.02 8.22 -3.76
N PHE A 200 0.49 7.16 -3.15
CA PHE A 200 0.58 7.07 -1.69
C PHE A 200 1.84 7.77 -1.20
N GLY A 201 2.99 7.64 -1.86
CA GLY A 201 4.27 8.29 -1.51
C GLY A 201 4.29 9.81 -1.61
N MET A 202 3.56 10.39 -2.57
CA MET A 202 3.63 11.82 -2.83
C MET A 202 2.27 12.52 -2.73
N ALA A 203 1.30 12.14 -3.55
CA ALA A 203 0.07 12.90 -3.67
C ALA A 203 -0.75 12.93 -2.37
N ILE A 204 -0.97 11.77 -1.74
CA ILE A 204 -1.73 11.67 -0.48
C ILE A 204 -1.06 12.45 0.67
N PRO A 205 0.26 12.34 0.91
CA PRO A 205 0.98 13.17 1.86
C PRO A 205 0.85 14.67 1.57
N ILE A 206 0.96 15.10 0.31
CA ILE A 206 0.76 16.50 -0.07
C ILE A 206 -0.66 16.97 0.27
N ILE A 207 -1.69 16.17 -0.06
CA ILE A 207 -3.08 16.46 0.32
C ILE A 207 -3.20 16.61 1.84
N GLY A 208 -2.58 15.70 2.60
CA GLY A 208 -2.54 15.75 4.06
C GLY A 208 -1.84 17.00 4.59
N ILE A 209 -0.67 17.36 4.05
CA ILE A 209 0.08 18.57 4.43
C ILE A 209 -0.75 19.82 4.17
N ILE A 210 -1.40 19.93 3.01
CA ILE A 210 -2.28 21.05 2.67
C ILE A 210 -3.45 21.12 3.65
N ALA A 211 -4.14 20.00 3.88
CA ALA A 211 -5.30 19.93 4.77
C ALA A 211 -4.94 20.30 6.21
N GLN A 212 -3.84 19.77 6.74
CA GLN A 212 -3.39 20.03 8.11
C GLN A 212 -2.83 21.43 8.28
N SER A 213 -2.15 21.98 7.27
CA SER A 213 -1.73 23.39 7.24
C SER A 213 -2.92 24.34 7.26
N TYR A 214 -3.97 24.03 6.48
CA TYR A 214 -5.21 24.80 6.50
C TYR A 214 -5.86 24.74 7.89
N ARG A 215 -5.94 23.55 8.50
CA ARG A 215 -6.52 23.35 9.84
C ARG A 215 -5.78 24.06 10.94
N LEU A 216 -4.45 24.12 10.86
CA LEU A 216 -3.65 24.82 11.85
C LEU A 216 -4.02 26.32 11.93
N ARG A 217 -4.43 26.91 10.81
CA ARG A 217 -4.83 28.31 10.70
C ARG A 217 -6.32 28.55 11.04
N HIS A 218 -7.20 27.60 10.73
CA HIS A 218 -8.65 27.82 10.78
C HIS A 218 -9.39 27.04 11.88
N SER A 219 -8.71 26.17 12.63
CA SER A 219 -9.37 25.43 13.72
C SER A 219 -9.70 26.37 14.88
N PRO A 220 -10.92 26.30 15.46
CA PRO A 220 -11.32 27.19 16.56
C PRO A 220 -10.74 26.77 17.92
N SER A 221 -10.52 25.47 18.16
CA SER A 221 -10.00 24.93 19.42
C SER A 221 -8.47 24.83 19.42
N SER A 222 -7.86 25.15 20.56
CA SER A 222 -6.41 25.00 20.78
C SER A 222 -5.98 23.53 20.66
N GLU A 223 -6.79 22.60 21.16
CA GLU A 223 -6.53 21.16 21.11
C GLU A 223 -6.45 20.64 19.67
N SER A 224 -7.43 20.97 18.82
CA SER A 224 -7.43 20.54 17.42
C SER A 224 -6.27 21.15 16.63
N ARG A 225 -5.84 22.37 16.97
CA ARG A 225 -4.61 22.96 16.39
C ARG A 225 -3.36 22.19 16.79
N GLN A 226 -3.25 21.77 18.05
CA GLN A 226 -2.12 20.99 18.53
C GLN A 226 -2.06 19.61 17.87
N GLN A 227 -3.20 18.93 17.77
CA GLN A 227 -3.31 17.65 17.07
C GLN A 227 -2.95 17.79 15.59
N SER A 228 -3.51 18.79 14.90
CA SER A 228 -3.18 19.07 13.48
C SER A 228 -1.70 19.41 13.30
N ARG A 229 -1.10 20.15 14.24
CA ARG A 229 0.33 20.47 14.22
C ARG A 229 1.20 19.21 14.35
N LEU A 230 0.86 18.30 15.26
CA LEU A 230 1.59 17.05 15.41
C LEU A 230 1.59 16.25 14.11
N LEU A 231 0.40 16.06 13.52
CA LEU A 231 0.26 15.32 12.27
C LEU A 231 0.97 16.04 11.12
N LEU A 232 0.89 17.37 11.05
CA LEU A 232 1.59 18.17 10.05
C LEU A 232 3.11 18.00 10.15
N VAL A 233 3.67 18.06 11.36
CA VAL A 233 5.12 17.88 11.56
C VAL A 233 5.55 16.47 11.15
N ALA A 234 4.78 15.45 11.52
CA ALA A 234 5.07 14.08 11.12
C ALA A 234 5.02 13.91 9.60
N LEU A 235 3.95 14.37 8.95
CA LEU A 235 3.76 14.28 7.48
C LEU A 235 4.80 15.08 6.72
N ALA A 236 5.00 16.36 7.07
CA ALA A 236 5.92 17.22 6.36
C ALA A 236 7.37 16.77 6.58
N GLY A 237 7.72 16.33 7.79
CA GLY A 237 9.04 15.80 8.10
C GLY A 237 9.33 14.50 7.35
N SER A 238 8.40 13.53 7.36
CA SER A 238 8.57 12.27 6.63
C SER A 238 8.62 12.49 5.12
N PHE A 239 7.75 13.37 4.59
CA PHE A 239 7.74 13.71 3.17
C PHE A 239 9.04 14.41 2.73
N ALA A 240 9.51 15.40 3.48
CA ALA A 240 10.77 16.09 3.19
C ALA A 240 11.97 15.13 3.24
N LEU A 241 12.01 14.24 4.23
CA LEU A 241 13.04 13.20 4.32
C LEU A 241 13.00 12.25 3.12
N GLY A 242 11.81 11.82 2.69
CA GLY A 242 11.66 10.97 1.51
C GLY A 242 12.16 11.63 0.23
N VAL A 243 11.78 12.89 0.00
CA VAL A 243 12.28 13.67 -1.14
C VAL A 243 13.80 13.82 -1.07
N LEU A 244 14.35 14.14 0.10
CA LEU A 244 15.81 14.25 0.29
C LEU A 244 16.52 12.93 -0.03
N LEU A 245 16.00 11.79 0.45
CA LEU A 245 16.57 10.47 0.19
C LEU A 245 16.48 10.08 -1.28
N LEU A 246 15.39 10.39 -1.98
CA LEU A 246 15.30 10.19 -3.43
C LEU A 246 16.44 10.91 -4.16
N LEU A 247 16.65 12.19 -3.84
CA LEU A 247 17.69 13.01 -4.44
C LEU A 247 19.10 12.49 -4.09
N ALA A 248 19.33 12.16 -2.82
CA ALA A 248 20.62 11.67 -2.34
C ALA A 248 21.02 10.32 -2.95
N LEU A 249 20.03 9.46 -3.25
CA LEU A 249 20.24 8.16 -3.88
C LEU A 249 20.25 8.24 -5.43
N GLY A 250 20.12 9.44 -6.01
CA GLY A 250 20.15 9.65 -7.45
C GLY A 250 18.96 9.02 -8.20
N ILE A 251 17.81 8.89 -7.53
CA ILE A 251 16.60 8.31 -8.14
C ILE A 251 15.97 9.34 -9.08
N ASP A 252 15.90 9.02 -10.38
CA ASP A 252 15.33 9.92 -11.38
C ASP A 252 13.80 9.99 -11.26
N LEU A 253 13.30 11.15 -10.83
CA LEU A 253 11.87 11.41 -10.70
C LEU A 253 11.14 11.30 -12.04
N LYS A 254 11.80 11.57 -13.17
CA LYS A 254 11.19 11.42 -14.50
C LYS A 254 10.90 9.97 -14.82
N ALA A 255 11.78 9.06 -14.41
CA ALA A 255 11.59 7.62 -14.57
C ALA A 255 10.40 7.13 -13.71
N LEU A 256 10.18 7.72 -12.53
CA LEU A 256 9.02 7.39 -11.70
C LEU A 256 7.69 7.89 -12.31
N ILE A 257 7.70 9.07 -12.92
CA ILE A 257 6.52 9.68 -13.57
C ILE A 257 6.20 9.02 -14.93
N ARG A 258 7.20 8.48 -15.60
CA ARG A 258 7.07 7.75 -16.86
C ARG A 258 7.73 6.37 -16.73
N PRO A 259 7.13 5.47 -15.94
CA PRO A 259 7.69 4.15 -15.74
C PRO A 259 7.72 3.37 -17.06
N ASN A 260 8.70 2.49 -17.20
CA ASN A 260 8.78 1.59 -18.35
C ASN A 260 7.80 0.42 -18.13
N LEU A 261 6.68 0.43 -18.84
CA LEU A 261 5.57 -0.51 -18.64
C LEU A 261 5.75 -1.86 -19.37
N VAL A 262 6.97 -2.19 -19.82
CA VAL A 262 7.22 -3.40 -20.65
C VAL A 262 7.04 -4.70 -19.86
N ASP A 263 7.29 -4.69 -18.54
CA ASP A 263 7.02 -5.81 -17.64
C ASP A 263 6.54 -5.29 -16.28
N THR A 264 5.26 -5.51 -15.96
CA THR A 264 4.64 -5.08 -14.68
C THR A 264 4.89 -6.05 -13.54
N THR A 265 5.42 -7.25 -13.83
CA THR A 265 5.75 -8.29 -12.84
C THR A 265 7.22 -8.23 -12.41
N ALA A 266 8.11 -7.76 -13.30
CA ALA A 266 9.49 -7.48 -12.96
C ALA A 266 9.63 -6.08 -12.34
N ILE A 267 10.05 -6.03 -11.08
CA ILE A 267 10.31 -4.76 -10.40
C ILE A 267 11.63 -4.18 -10.93
N GLY A 268 11.55 -3.10 -11.69
CA GLY A 268 12.73 -2.36 -12.13
C GLY A 268 13.57 -1.88 -10.94
N ALA A 269 14.90 -1.95 -11.05
CA ALA A 269 15.80 -1.59 -9.95
C ALA A 269 15.60 -0.14 -9.43
N GLY A 270 15.15 0.78 -10.29
CA GLY A 270 14.81 2.15 -9.91
C GLY A 270 13.52 2.23 -9.08
N ASP A 271 12.48 1.50 -9.48
CA ASP A 271 11.19 1.47 -8.79
C ASP A 271 11.29 0.76 -7.45
N ALA A 272 12.04 -0.35 -7.38
CA ALA A 272 12.38 -1.03 -6.14
C ALA A 272 13.03 -0.04 -5.15
N ARG A 273 14.06 0.69 -5.59
CA ARG A 273 14.76 1.66 -4.74
C ARG A 273 13.86 2.79 -4.27
N ALA A 274 13.04 3.36 -5.16
CA ALA A 274 12.08 4.41 -4.80
C ALA A 274 11.06 3.89 -3.78
N PHE A 275 10.50 2.70 -4.01
CA PHE A 275 9.59 2.05 -3.08
C PHE A 275 10.23 1.84 -1.71
N ARG A 276 11.46 1.35 -1.66
CA ARG A 276 12.23 1.10 -0.43
C ARG A 276 12.53 2.38 0.37
N VAL A 277 12.66 3.52 -0.29
CA VAL A 277 12.78 4.82 0.40
C VAL A 277 11.47 5.21 1.07
N PHE A 278 10.35 5.05 0.37
CA PHE A 278 9.06 5.53 0.86
C PHE A 278 8.39 4.58 1.84
N GLN A 279 8.54 3.27 1.67
CA GLN A 279 7.96 2.25 2.54
C GLN A 279 8.13 2.51 4.06
N PRO A 280 9.35 2.75 4.60
CA PRO A 280 9.49 3.07 6.02
C PRO A 280 8.82 4.40 6.40
N LEU A 281 8.82 5.38 5.51
CA LEU A 281 8.19 6.69 5.72
C LEU A 281 6.66 6.57 5.79
N PHE A 282 6.06 5.56 5.15
CA PHE A 282 4.64 5.27 5.31
C PHE A 282 4.27 4.81 6.70
N VAL A 283 5.18 4.11 7.37
CA VAL A 283 4.96 3.65 8.75
C VAL A 283 5.20 4.77 9.76
N VAL A 284 5.97 5.81 9.40
CA VAL A 284 6.12 7.01 10.26
C VAL A 284 4.77 7.68 10.53
N ILE A 285 3.87 7.74 9.54
CA ILE A 285 2.54 8.37 9.70
C ILE A 285 1.68 7.64 10.76
N PRO A 286 1.36 6.33 10.63
CA PRO A 286 0.59 5.60 11.62
C PRO A 286 1.29 5.54 12.96
N VAL A 287 2.62 5.41 13.01
CA VAL A 287 3.37 5.45 14.29
C VAL A 287 3.27 6.81 14.95
N ALA A 288 3.49 7.91 14.23
CA ALA A 288 3.41 9.26 14.79
C ALA A 288 1.98 9.60 15.25
N LEU A 289 0.97 9.16 14.50
CA LEU A 289 -0.42 9.25 14.91
C LEU A 289 -0.70 8.43 16.16
N PHE A 290 -0.21 7.21 16.23
CA PHE A 290 -0.38 6.33 17.39
C PHE A 290 0.28 6.91 18.63
N VAL A 291 1.52 7.39 18.50
CA VAL A 291 2.23 8.12 19.55
C VAL A 291 1.45 9.38 19.95
N GLY A 292 0.87 10.10 18.99
CA GLY A 292 0.00 11.23 19.25
C GLY A 292 -1.24 10.85 20.05
N ILE A 293 -1.90 9.76 19.67
CA ILE A 293 -3.08 9.23 20.35
C ILE A 293 -2.77 8.91 21.81
N LEU A 294 -1.66 8.20 22.05
CA LEU A 294 -1.22 7.85 23.40
C LEU A 294 -0.80 9.09 24.20
N ARG A 295 -0.01 9.98 23.61
CA ARG A 295 0.54 11.17 24.29
C ARG A 295 -0.54 12.17 24.67
N PHE A 296 -1.49 12.42 23.75
CA PHE A 296 -2.56 13.40 23.96
C PHE A 296 -3.85 12.75 24.46
N ARG A 297 -3.81 11.45 24.76
CA ARG A 297 -4.95 10.67 25.26
C ARG A 297 -6.19 10.85 24.39
N LEU A 298 -5.97 10.96 23.08
CA LEU A 298 -7.06 11.15 22.12
C LEU A 298 -8.06 10.01 22.28
N TRP A 299 -9.33 10.37 22.21
CA TRP A 299 -10.43 9.42 22.31
C TRP A 299 -10.36 8.58 23.60
N ASP A 300 -10.03 9.19 24.73
CA ASP A 300 -10.00 8.55 26.05
C ASP A 300 -9.27 7.19 26.05
N ILE A 301 -8.19 7.07 25.26
CA ILE A 301 -7.52 5.78 25.04
C ILE A 301 -7.03 5.16 26.37
N ASP A 302 -6.66 6.01 27.33
CA ASP A 302 -6.29 5.62 28.69
C ASP A 302 -7.37 4.81 29.41
N LEU A 303 -8.64 5.21 29.26
CA LEU A 303 -9.76 4.51 29.89
C LEU A 303 -9.93 3.12 29.28
N VAL A 304 -9.76 3.02 27.96
CA VAL A 304 -9.87 1.75 27.26
C VAL A 304 -8.73 0.82 27.67
N ILE A 305 -7.48 1.29 27.63
CA ILE A 305 -6.31 0.51 28.03
C ILE A 305 -6.48 -0.01 29.47
N ARG A 306 -6.90 0.85 30.40
CA ARG A 306 -7.13 0.46 31.80
C ARG A 306 -8.20 -0.63 31.91
N ARG A 307 -9.33 -0.49 31.22
CA ARG A 307 -10.40 -1.51 31.22
C ARG A 307 -9.95 -2.82 30.60
N THR A 308 -9.23 -2.77 29.47
CA THR A 308 -8.71 -3.96 28.80
C THR A 308 -7.72 -4.71 29.68
N ILE A 309 -6.81 -4.01 30.36
CA ILE A 309 -5.87 -4.64 31.30
C ILE A 309 -6.61 -5.25 32.48
N VAL A 310 -7.52 -4.52 33.13
CA VAL A 310 -8.25 -5.01 34.31
C VAL A 310 -9.14 -6.21 33.96
N TYR A 311 -9.92 -6.13 32.88
CA TYR A 311 -10.79 -7.23 32.47
C TYR A 311 -10.00 -8.40 31.91
N GLY A 312 -8.90 -8.16 31.19
CA GLY A 312 -8.01 -9.20 30.71
C GLY A 312 -7.34 -9.95 31.87
N ALA A 313 -6.84 -9.24 32.88
CA ALA A 313 -6.27 -9.84 34.08
C ALA A 313 -7.33 -10.63 34.88
N LEU A 314 -8.54 -10.09 35.04
CA LEU A 314 -9.64 -10.78 35.72
C LEU A 314 -10.06 -12.06 34.97
N ALA A 315 -10.25 -11.97 33.65
CA ALA A 315 -10.61 -13.12 32.81
C ALA A 315 -9.50 -14.18 32.81
N GLY A 316 -8.23 -13.76 32.74
CA GLY A 316 -7.07 -14.65 32.81
C GLY A 316 -6.98 -15.35 34.16
N PHE A 317 -7.18 -14.63 35.27
CA PHE A 317 -7.23 -15.22 36.61
C PHE A 317 -8.35 -16.25 36.74
N LEU A 318 -9.58 -15.91 36.33
CA LEU A 318 -10.72 -16.84 36.36
C LEU A 318 -10.47 -18.07 35.48
N GLY A 319 -9.92 -17.89 34.29
CA GLY A 319 -9.56 -18.99 33.39
C GLY A 319 -8.50 -19.90 34.00
N ALA A 320 -7.47 -19.34 34.63
CA ALA A 320 -6.44 -20.11 35.32
C ALA A 320 -6.98 -20.91 36.50
N VAL A 321 -7.88 -20.32 37.30
CA VAL A 321 -8.54 -21.00 38.44
C VAL A 321 -9.52 -22.08 37.99
N TYR A 322 -10.18 -21.92 36.83
CA TYR A 322 -11.16 -22.89 36.34
C TYR A 322 -10.51 -24.10 35.63
N VAL A 323 -9.37 -23.88 34.97
CA VAL A 323 -8.66 -24.92 34.20
C VAL A 323 -7.57 -25.62 35.03
N GLY A 324 -7.02 -24.96 36.04
CA GLY A 324 -6.09 -25.54 37.01
C GLY A 324 -6.80 -26.26 38.13
#